data_AF-A0AA51N993-F1
#
_entry.id   AF-A0AA51N993-F1
#
_cell.length_a   1.000
_cell.length_b   1.000
_cell.length_c   1.000
_cell.angle_alpha   90.00
_cell.angle_beta   90.00
_cell.angle_gamma   90.00
#
_symmetry.space_group_name_H-M   'P 1'
#
loop_
_entity.id
_entity.type
_entity.pdbx_description
1 polymer ?
#
loop_
_entity_poly.entity_id
_entity_poly.type
_entity_poly.pdbx_seq_one_letter_code
_entity_poly.pdbx_strand_id
1 'polypeptide(L)'
;MITQYLKTIIFVCLLLCFSALSGYAQEEIYERHIQVSMRVMGHEVLLSAGDSSSRVLPIEKEEDRYGLGFESELQFKPEVLVVTIDSAVKKTGIASSYIVEVEECVSGKVVYSYEIGGSVKQDLVPCVNRMLPKACYRIFFTIVEPNNLLHSFYEPPVESPKNALLEAKGVNYLAFGIPGLALLLLIGLFLYSQKNKPKAKHDPNLTSIGAYQFNKKSMELSFKGEIIELSSKEADLLKLLLNYVNSTVEREHILKTIWGDEGSYIGRTLDVFISKLRKRLEADTSVKIVNVRGIGYKLILKG
;
A
#
# COMPACT_ATOMS: atom_id res chain seq x y z
N MET A 1 1.97 -1.11 24.15
CA MET A 1 2.01 -1.77 22.82
C MET A 1 0.80 -1.40 21.94
N ILE A 2 -0.45 -1.45 22.43
CA ILE A 2 -1.66 -1.07 21.64
C ILE A 2 -1.63 0.40 21.18
N THR A 3 -1.13 1.30 22.02
CA THR A 3 -0.99 2.74 21.72
C THR A 3 0.00 3.04 20.60
N GLN A 4 1.00 2.18 20.37
CA GLN A 4 2.00 2.38 19.32
C GLN A 4 1.43 1.99 17.95
N TYR A 5 0.70 0.86 17.88
CA TYR A 5 0.01 0.43 16.67
C TYR A 5 -1.05 1.45 16.20
N LEU A 6 -1.84 2.00 17.14
CA LEU A 6 -2.84 3.02 16.83
C LEU A 6 -2.21 4.29 16.24
N LYS A 7 -1.05 4.73 16.77
CA LYS A 7 -0.29 5.86 16.21
C LYS A 7 0.19 5.59 14.79
N THR A 8 0.70 4.39 14.51
CA THR A 8 1.15 4.01 13.16
C THR A 8 -0.01 4.00 12.16
N ILE A 9 -1.18 3.48 12.54
CA ILE A 9 -2.36 3.45 11.67
C ILE A 9 -2.84 4.88 11.37
N ILE A 10 -2.94 5.72 12.40
CA ILE A 10 -3.31 7.13 12.22
C ILE A 10 -2.30 7.85 11.32
N PHE A 11 -1.00 7.60 11.49
CA PHE A 11 0.04 8.20 10.67
C PHE A 11 -0.04 7.75 9.20
N VAL A 12 -0.28 6.46 8.94
CA VAL A 12 -0.48 5.94 7.57
C VAL A 12 -1.76 6.49 6.95
N CYS A 13 -2.86 6.57 7.70
CA CYS A 13 -4.09 7.20 7.22
C CYS A 13 -3.90 8.69 6.92
N LEU A 14 -3.16 9.42 7.76
CA LEU A 14 -2.84 10.83 7.50
C LEU A 14 -1.96 11.00 6.27
N LEU A 15 -0.97 10.12 6.05
CA LEU A 15 -0.13 10.13 4.85
C LEU A 15 -0.93 9.84 3.58
N LEU A 16 -1.82 8.84 3.62
CA LEU A 16 -2.70 8.52 2.50
C LEU A 16 -3.67 9.67 2.20
N CYS A 17 -4.29 10.26 3.23
CA CYS A 17 -5.13 11.44 3.08
C CYS A 17 -4.36 12.64 2.51
N PHE A 18 -3.12 12.87 2.95
CA PHE A 18 -2.28 13.97 2.43
C PHE A 18 -1.94 13.78 0.95
N SER A 19 -1.61 12.56 0.53
CA SER A 19 -1.37 12.25 -0.89
C SER A 19 -2.62 12.44 -1.76
N ALA A 20 -3.79 12.00 -1.28
CA ALA A 20 -5.06 12.23 -1.97
C ALA A 20 -5.37 13.73 -2.09
N LEU A 21 -5.21 14.50 -1.00
CA LEU A 21 -5.42 15.95 -1.02
C LEU A 21 -4.50 16.67 -2.02
N SER A 22 -3.23 16.24 -2.11
CA SER A 22 -2.28 16.79 -3.08
C SER A 22 -2.63 16.45 -4.53
N GLY A 23 -3.17 15.25 -4.77
CA GLY A 23 -3.67 14.85 -6.09
C GLY A 23 -4.88 15.68 -6.54
N TYR A 24 -5.87 15.87 -5.65
CA TYR A 24 -7.04 16.70 -5.92
C TYR A 24 -6.66 18.17 -6.22
N ALA A 25 -5.72 18.74 -5.47
CA ALA A 25 -5.26 20.11 -5.71
C ALA A 25 -4.53 20.25 -7.06
N GLN A 26 -3.75 19.26 -7.46
CA GLN A 26 -3.03 19.26 -8.73
C GLN A 26 -3.98 19.13 -9.94
N GLU A 27 -5.02 18.29 -9.83
CA GLU A 27 -6.04 18.11 -10.87
C GLU A 27 -6.85 19.39 -11.10
N GLU A 28 -7.23 20.10 -10.02
CA GLU A 28 -7.96 21.37 -10.14
C GLU A 28 -7.11 22.48 -10.80
N ILE A 29 -5.81 22.55 -10.49
CA ILE A 29 -4.89 23.51 -11.12
C ILE A 29 -4.72 23.20 -12.60
N TYR A 30 -4.61 21.91 -12.96
CA TYR A 30 -4.47 21.47 -14.34
C TYR A 30 -5.69 21.83 -15.18
N GLU A 31 -6.91 21.62 -14.66
CA GLU A 31 -8.15 22.03 -15.33
C GLU A 31 -8.22 23.54 -15.58
N ARG A 32 -7.80 24.37 -14.61
CA ARG A 32 -7.71 25.83 -14.79
C ARG A 32 -6.68 26.20 -15.87
N HIS A 33 -5.56 25.48 -15.94
CA HIS A 33 -4.54 25.68 -16.98
C HIS A 33 -5.08 25.36 -18.37
N ILE A 34 -5.87 24.29 -18.53
CA ILE A 34 -6.54 23.97 -19.80
C ILE A 34 -7.50 25.09 -20.19
N GLN A 35 -8.34 25.56 -19.27
CA GLN A 35 -9.30 26.65 -19.58
C GLN A 35 -8.61 27.92 -20.09
N VAL A 36 -7.48 28.32 -19.48
CA VAL A 36 -6.69 29.47 -19.96
C VAL A 36 -6.09 29.18 -21.33
N SER A 37 -5.57 27.98 -21.54
CA SER A 37 -4.94 27.57 -22.81
C SER A 37 -5.95 27.50 -23.96
N MET A 38 -7.17 27.03 -23.70
CA MET A 38 -8.30 27.07 -24.64
C MET A 38 -8.67 28.50 -25.04
N ARG A 39 -8.58 29.47 -24.11
CA ARG A 39 -8.81 30.89 -24.43
C ARG A 39 -7.69 31.47 -25.29
N VAL A 40 -6.44 31.07 -25.06
CA VAL A 40 -5.31 31.43 -25.95
C VAL A 40 -5.54 30.88 -27.35
N MET A 41 -5.94 29.61 -27.47
CA MET A 41 -6.31 29.02 -28.77
C MET A 41 -7.41 29.81 -29.48
N GLY A 42 -8.52 30.11 -28.80
CA GLY A 42 -9.60 30.90 -29.41
C GLY A 42 -9.18 32.30 -29.83
N HIS A 43 -8.33 32.95 -29.04
CA HIS A 43 -7.78 34.25 -29.42
C HIS A 43 -6.98 34.16 -30.72
N GLU A 44 -6.08 33.19 -30.84
CA GLU A 44 -5.25 33.02 -32.05
C GLU A 44 -6.11 32.63 -33.26
N VAL A 45 -7.16 31.82 -33.07
CA VAL A 45 -8.13 31.47 -34.13
C VAL A 45 -8.86 32.71 -34.64
N LEU A 46 -9.37 33.57 -33.75
CA LEU A 46 -10.01 34.83 -34.12
C LEU A 46 -9.08 35.74 -34.91
N LEU A 47 -7.84 35.93 -34.43
CA LEU A 47 -6.84 36.72 -35.14
C LEU A 47 -6.53 36.16 -36.53
N SER A 48 -6.42 34.84 -36.66
CA SER A 48 -6.16 34.18 -37.94
C SER A 48 -7.32 34.32 -38.94
N ALA A 49 -8.55 34.50 -38.43
CA ALA A 49 -9.75 34.81 -39.21
C ALA A 49 -9.91 36.31 -39.51
N GLY A 50 -9.00 37.16 -39.03
CA GLY A 50 -9.07 38.61 -39.19
C GLY A 50 -10.03 39.32 -38.21
N ASP A 51 -10.44 38.65 -37.13
CA ASP A 51 -11.28 39.21 -36.09
C ASP A 51 -10.44 39.53 -34.84
N SER A 52 -10.23 40.81 -34.58
CA SER A 52 -9.48 41.29 -33.40
C SER A 52 -10.36 41.77 -32.26
N SER A 53 -11.69 41.62 -32.37
CA SER A 53 -12.66 42.30 -31.50
C SER A 53 -13.63 41.37 -30.79
N SER A 54 -14.04 40.29 -31.45
CA SER A 54 -14.98 39.33 -30.90
C SER A 54 -14.41 38.60 -29.69
N ARG A 55 -15.31 38.20 -28.79
CA ARG A 55 -14.93 37.45 -27.59
C ARG A 55 -14.88 35.96 -27.87
N VAL A 56 -13.94 35.30 -27.19
CA VAL A 56 -14.01 33.86 -26.93
C VAL A 56 -15.05 33.62 -25.83
N LEU A 57 -16.09 32.85 -26.15
CA LEU A 57 -17.17 32.51 -25.23
C LEU A 57 -16.66 31.64 -24.06
N PRO A 58 -17.46 31.42 -23.00
CA PRO A 58 -17.08 30.49 -21.93
C PRO A 58 -16.69 29.11 -22.47
N ILE A 59 -15.61 28.55 -21.93
CA ILE A 59 -15.16 27.20 -22.30
C ILE A 59 -16.15 26.20 -21.72
N GLU A 60 -16.75 25.38 -22.56
CA GLU A 60 -17.70 24.33 -22.19
C GLU A 60 -16.92 23.02 -22.07
N LYS A 61 -17.16 22.22 -21.02
CA LYS A 61 -16.56 20.88 -20.89
C LYS A 61 -17.65 19.84 -21.09
N GLU A 62 -17.45 18.98 -22.08
CA GLU A 62 -18.33 17.85 -22.40
C GLU A 62 -17.53 16.57 -22.22
N GLU A 63 -17.78 15.84 -21.13
CA GLU A 63 -17.04 14.60 -20.80
C GLU A 63 -15.51 14.74 -20.86
N ASP A 64 -14.91 14.36 -21.99
CA ASP A 64 -13.48 14.32 -22.29
C ASP A 64 -13.00 15.41 -23.26
N ARG A 65 -13.92 16.23 -23.80
CA ARG A 65 -13.61 17.30 -24.77
C ARG A 65 -13.94 18.69 -24.25
N TYR A 66 -13.18 19.68 -24.73
CA TYR A 66 -13.31 21.09 -24.37
C TYR A 66 -13.83 21.89 -25.57
N GLY A 67 -15.02 22.47 -25.41
CA GLY A 67 -15.70 23.30 -26.40
C GLY A 67 -15.27 24.76 -26.34
N LEU A 68 -14.97 25.31 -27.52
CA LEU A 68 -14.55 26.68 -27.78
C LEU A 68 -15.55 27.34 -28.72
N GLY A 69 -16.26 28.34 -28.20
CA GLY A 69 -17.24 29.13 -28.96
C GLY A 69 -16.77 30.57 -29.19
N PHE A 70 -17.38 31.22 -30.17
CA PHE A 70 -17.05 32.58 -30.60
C PHE A 70 -18.31 33.44 -30.68
N GLU A 71 -18.15 34.74 -30.39
CA GLU A 71 -19.24 35.72 -30.49
C GLU A 71 -19.65 36.02 -31.95
N SER A 72 -18.70 35.93 -32.89
CA SER A 72 -18.93 36.13 -34.32
C SER A 72 -18.93 34.81 -35.10
N GLU A 73 -19.62 34.82 -36.24
CA GLU A 73 -19.46 33.78 -37.27
C GLU A 73 -18.06 33.85 -37.89
N LEU A 74 -17.47 32.68 -38.12
CA LEU A 74 -16.10 32.56 -38.60
C LEU A 74 -16.05 32.00 -40.02
N GLN A 75 -15.03 32.42 -40.75
CA GLN A 75 -14.61 31.83 -42.01
C GLN A 75 -13.11 31.58 -41.92
N PHE A 76 -12.68 30.34 -42.14
CA PHE A 76 -11.26 29.99 -42.07
C PHE A 76 -10.90 28.85 -43.02
N LYS A 77 -9.61 28.75 -43.31
CA LYS A 77 -9.04 27.62 -44.02
C LYS A 77 -8.63 26.54 -43.01
N PRO A 78 -8.97 25.25 -43.25
CA PRO A 78 -8.53 24.13 -42.43
C PRO A 78 -7.03 24.12 -42.10
N GLU A 79 -6.18 24.42 -43.10
CA GLU A 79 -4.73 24.45 -42.95
C GLU A 79 -4.25 25.52 -41.95
N VAL A 80 -4.87 26.71 -41.98
CA VAL A 80 -4.54 27.80 -41.06
C VAL A 80 -5.01 27.44 -39.66
N LEU A 81 -6.21 26.87 -39.52
CA LEU A 81 -6.73 26.43 -38.23
C LEU A 81 -5.79 25.42 -37.56
N VAL A 82 -5.32 24.42 -38.31
CA VAL A 82 -4.42 23.38 -37.80
C VAL A 82 -3.12 23.99 -37.28
N VAL A 83 -2.47 24.85 -38.07
CA VAL A 83 -1.23 25.53 -37.69
C VAL A 83 -1.43 26.44 -36.47
N THR A 84 -2.53 27.19 -36.43
CA THR A 84 -2.87 28.11 -35.34
C THR A 84 -3.06 27.36 -34.03
N ILE A 85 -3.85 26.27 -34.04
CA ILE A 85 -4.09 25.46 -32.84
C ILE A 85 -2.82 24.74 -32.42
N ASP A 86 -2.07 24.12 -33.33
CA ASP A 86 -0.83 23.41 -33.01
C ASP A 86 0.23 24.34 -32.39
N SER A 87 0.37 25.55 -32.94
CA SER A 87 1.24 26.58 -32.36
C SER A 87 0.81 26.96 -30.94
N ALA A 88 -0.49 27.16 -30.71
CA ALA A 88 -1.02 27.50 -29.39
C ALA A 88 -0.88 26.34 -28.38
N VAL A 89 -1.08 25.10 -28.80
CA VAL A 89 -0.87 23.90 -27.96
C VAL A 89 0.60 23.78 -27.58
N LYS A 90 1.52 23.93 -28.53
CA LYS A 90 2.97 23.90 -28.27
C LYS A 90 3.42 25.01 -27.32
N LYS A 91 2.86 26.22 -27.49
CA LYS A 91 3.14 27.39 -26.64
C LYS A 91 2.64 27.21 -25.20
N THR A 92 1.49 26.56 -25.02
CA THR A 92 0.85 26.37 -23.69
C THR A 92 1.27 25.07 -23.00
N GLY A 93 1.79 24.11 -23.76
CA GLY A 93 2.28 22.82 -23.25
C GLY A 93 1.18 21.91 -22.72
N ILE A 94 -0.07 22.05 -23.19
CA ILE A 94 -1.21 21.31 -22.63
C ILE A 94 -1.35 19.87 -23.14
N ALA A 95 -0.80 19.56 -24.31
CA ALA A 95 -0.95 18.24 -24.93
C ALA A 95 0.19 17.96 -25.91
N SER A 96 0.57 16.69 -26.04
CA SER A 96 1.48 16.20 -27.08
C SER A 96 0.75 15.49 -28.22
N SER A 97 -0.49 15.04 -27.99
CA SER A 97 -1.37 14.42 -28.97
C SER A 97 -2.80 14.84 -28.66
N TYR A 98 -3.58 15.14 -29.69
CA TYR A 98 -4.94 15.67 -29.54
C TYR A 98 -5.77 15.53 -30.82
N ILE A 99 -7.09 15.54 -30.65
CA ILE A 99 -8.09 15.58 -31.72
C ILE A 99 -8.80 16.93 -31.65
N VAL A 100 -9.09 17.50 -32.83
CA VAL A 100 -9.91 18.70 -32.96
C VAL A 100 -11.09 18.41 -33.87
N GLU A 101 -12.28 18.79 -33.40
CA GLU A 101 -13.52 18.68 -34.15
C GLU A 101 -14.15 20.07 -34.28
N VAL A 102 -14.66 20.40 -35.46
CA VAL A 102 -15.38 21.64 -35.73
C VAL A 102 -16.83 21.27 -36.00
N GLU A 103 -17.72 21.70 -35.12
CA GLU A 103 -19.15 21.51 -35.24
C GLU A 103 -19.83 22.81 -35.71
N GLU A 104 -20.80 22.68 -36.61
CA GLU A 104 -21.67 23.80 -36.98
C GLU A 104 -22.77 23.98 -35.93
N CYS A 105 -22.93 25.20 -35.40
CA CYS A 105 -23.83 25.45 -34.27
C CYS A 105 -25.30 25.07 -34.54
N VAL A 106 -25.76 25.22 -35.78
CA VAL A 106 -27.16 25.01 -36.16
C VAL A 106 -27.47 23.52 -36.31
N SER A 107 -26.61 22.79 -37.02
CA SER A 107 -26.83 21.36 -37.28
C SER A 107 -26.34 20.47 -36.14
N GLY A 108 -25.42 20.95 -35.30
CA GLY A 108 -24.75 20.17 -34.26
C GLY A 108 -23.90 19.03 -34.85
N LYS A 109 -23.51 19.13 -36.12
CA LYS A 109 -22.74 18.10 -36.81
C LYS A 109 -21.30 18.55 -36.99
N VAL A 110 -20.39 17.59 -36.86
CA VAL A 110 -18.97 17.77 -37.18
C VAL A 110 -18.85 18.01 -38.69
N VAL A 111 -18.35 19.19 -39.06
CA VAL A 111 -18.12 19.60 -40.46
C VAL A 111 -16.65 19.49 -40.87
N TYR A 112 -15.74 19.43 -39.89
CA TYR A 112 -14.31 19.25 -40.10
C TYR A 112 -13.66 18.65 -38.85
N SER A 113 -12.67 17.79 -39.00
CA SER A 113 -11.87 17.27 -37.88
C SER A 113 -10.47 16.88 -38.33
N TYR A 114 -9.53 16.86 -37.38
CA TYR A 114 -8.16 16.41 -37.60
C TYR A 114 -7.52 15.91 -36.30
N GLU A 115 -6.44 15.14 -36.43
CA GLU A 115 -5.67 14.60 -35.30
C GLU A 115 -4.18 14.94 -35.48
N ILE A 116 -3.54 15.36 -34.39
CA ILE A 116 -2.10 15.64 -34.31
C ILE A 116 -1.49 14.72 -33.24
N GLY A 117 -0.34 14.11 -33.56
CA GLY A 117 0.41 13.29 -32.59
C GLY A 117 -0.10 11.86 -32.38
N GLY A 118 -0.99 11.37 -33.22
CA GLY A 118 -1.60 10.03 -33.12
C GLY A 118 -0.62 8.85 -33.13
N SER A 119 -1.16 7.67 -32.77
CA SER A 119 -0.46 6.38 -32.57
C SER A 119 0.45 5.92 -33.71
N VAL A 120 0.26 6.48 -34.91
CA VAL A 120 0.95 6.10 -36.15
C VAL A 120 1.86 7.24 -36.65
N LYS A 121 2.38 8.14 -35.80
CA LYS A 121 3.38 9.17 -36.17
C LYS A 121 3.07 9.99 -37.44
N GLN A 122 1.81 10.07 -37.86
CA GLN A 122 1.37 10.79 -39.04
C GLN A 122 0.15 11.62 -38.64
N ASP A 123 0.25 12.92 -38.85
CA ASP A 123 -0.84 13.85 -38.61
C ASP A 123 -1.93 13.64 -39.67
N LEU A 124 -3.18 13.50 -39.23
CA LEU A 124 -4.34 13.26 -40.10
C LEU A 124 -5.06 14.59 -40.34
N VAL A 125 -4.64 15.32 -41.38
CA VAL A 125 -5.15 16.66 -41.71
C VAL A 125 -5.85 16.67 -43.08
N PRO A 126 -7.19 16.53 -43.14
CA PRO A 126 -7.93 16.55 -44.39
C PRO A 126 -8.22 17.98 -44.91
N CYS A 127 -8.76 18.09 -46.14
CA CYS A 127 -9.34 19.34 -46.69
C CYS A 127 -8.40 20.55 -46.87
N VAL A 128 -7.10 20.33 -46.97
CA VAL A 128 -6.10 21.38 -47.30
C VAL A 128 -6.50 22.14 -48.57
N ASN A 129 -6.23 23.45 -48.61
CA ASN A 129 -6.62 24.38 -49.67
C ASN A 129 -8.14 24.60 -49.88
N ARG A 130 -9.02 24.12 -48.98
CA ARG A 130 -10.45 24.46 -49.01
C ARG A 130 -10.77 25.59 -48.06
N MET A 131 -11.86 26.30 -48.32
CA MET A 131 -12.40 27.32 -47.42
C MET A 131 -13.66 26.74 -46.78
N LEU A 132 -13.76 26.75 -45.45
CA LEU A 132 -15.04 26.52 -44.79
C LEU A 132 -15.93 27.75 -45.01
N PRO A 133 -17.24 27.58 -45.24
CA PRO A 133 -18.15 28.70 -45.43
C PRO A 133 -18.21 29.56 -44.16
N LYS A 134 -18.64 30.82 -44.30
CA LYS A 134 -18.87 31.67 -43.12
C LYS A 134 -20.11 31.18 -42.39
N ALA A 135 -19.94 30.73 -41.14
CA ALA A 135 -21.03 30.24 -40.30
C ALA A 135 -20.66 30.30 -38.81
N CYS A 136 -21.63 29.97 -37.95
CA CYS A 136 -21.36 29.72 -36.54
C CYS A 136 -20.72 28.34 -36.36
N TYR A 137 -19.54 28.33 -35.75
CA TYR A 137 -18.80 27.11 -35.43
C TYR A 137 -18.44 27.04 -33.95
N ARG A 138 -18.45 25.82 -33.41
CA ARG A 138 -17.85 25.46 -32.13
C ARG A 138 -16.70 24.50 -32.39
N ILE A 139 -15.56 24.76 -31.77
CA ILE A 139 -14.36 23.93 -31.91
C ILE A 139 -14.24 23.10 -30.63
N PHE A 140 -14.20 21.78 -30.75
CA PHE A 140 -13.94 20.86 -29.66
C PHE A 140 -12.51 20.37 -29.70
N PHE A 141 -11.88 20.33 -28.54
CA PHE A 141 -10.50 19.89 -28.35
C PHE A 141 -10.45 18.73 -27.36
N THR A 142 -9.88 17.60 -27.78
CA THR A 142 -9.77 16.38 -26.97
C THR A 142 -8.31 16.00 -26.82
N ILE A 143 -7.82 15.86 -25.58
CA ILE A 143 -6.45 15.46 -25.30
C ILE A 143 -6.34 13.93 -25.44
N VAL A 144 -5.38 13.47 -26.24
CA VAL A 144 -5.12 12.03 -26.43
C VAL A 144 -3.84 11.66 -25.68
N GLU A 145 -3.94 10.78 -24.70
CA GLU A 145 -2.78 10.28 -23.97
C GLU A 145 -2.13 9.09 -24.71
N PRO A 146 -0.80 9.09 -24.93
CA PRO A 146 -0.11 8.08 -25.74
C PRO A 146 -0.17 6.64 -25.18
N ASN A 147 -0.67 6.44 -23.95
CA ASN A 147 -0.71 5.13 -23.28
C ASN A 147 -2.11 4.53 -23.07
N ASN A 148 -3.19 5.11 -23.62
CA ASN A 148 -4.52 4.48 -23.59
C ASN A 148 -4.81 3.54 -24.77
N LEU A 149 -3.81 3.24 -25.60
CA LEU A 149 -3.91 2.34 -26.76
C LEU A 149 -3.95 0.85 -26.44
N LEU A 150 -3.99 0.47 -25.16
CA LEU A 150 -4.24 -0.91 -24.74
C LEU A 150 -5.73 -1.25 -24.58
N HIS A 151 -6.64 -0.34 -24.98
CA HIS A 151 -8.09 -0.56 -24.88
C HIS A 151 -8.90 -0.46 -26.18
N SER A 152 -8.32 -0.19 -27.36
CA SER A 152 -9.12 -0.02 -28.59
C SER A 152 -9.09 -1.20 -29.59
N PHE A 153 -8.56 -2.37 -29.21
CA PHE A 153 -8.79 -3.62 -29.96
C PHE A 153 -9.87 -4.47 -29.27
N TYR A 154 -11.11 -3.97 -29.27
CA TYR A 154 -12.27 -4.83 -29.07
C TYR A 154 -13.47 -4.21 -29.81
N GLU A 155 -13.81 -4.75 -30.97
CA GLU A 155 -15.09 -4.49 -31.62
C GLU A 155 -16.22 -4.91 -30.68
N PRO A 156 -17.28 -4.09 -30.49
CA PRO A 156 -18.41 -4.50 -29.66
C PRO A 156 -19.31 -5.46 -30.46
N PRO A 157 -19.77 -6.58 -29.88
CA PRO A 157 -20.88 -7.30 -30.46
C PRO A 157 -22.18 -6.54 -30.17
N VAL A 158 -22.99 -6.45 -31.21
CA VAL A 158 -24.36 -5.94 -31.24
C VAL A 158 -25.25 -6.71 -30.25
N GLU A 159 -25.81 -6.03 -29.25
CA GLU A 159 -27.20 -6.23 -28.80
C GLU A 159 -27.68 -5.10 -27.88
N SER A 160 -28.89 -4.61 -28.14
CA SER A 160 -29.59 -3.56 -27.39
C SER A 160 -30.57 -4.16 -26.37
N PRO A 161 -31.32 -3.35 -25.62
CA PRO A 161 -30.90 -2.59 -24.45
C PRO A 161 -31.60 -3.15 -23.19
N LYS A 162 -31.00 -3.04 -22.01
CA LYS A 162 -31.77 -2.94 -20.75
C LYS A 162 -30.91 -2.45 -19.59
N ASN A 163 -31.44 -1.39 -18.99
CA ASN A 163 -31.20 -0.90 -17.65
C ASN A 163 -30.05 0.10 -17.54
N ALA A 164 -30.45 1.36 -17.72
CA ALA A 164 -29.82 2.51 -17.09
C ALA A 164 -29.58 2.23 -15.60
N LEU A 165 -28.31 2.17 -15.20
CA LEU A 165 -27.91 2.38 -13.82
C LEU A 165 -26.46 2.87 -13.79
N LEU A 166 -26.34 4.20 -13.73
CA LEU A 166 -25.19 4.95 -13.23
C LEU A 166 -23.82 4.61 -13.83
N GLU A 167 -23.54 5.11 -15.04
CA GLU A 167 -22.16 5.44 -15.41
C GLU A 167 -21.79 6.80 -14.78
N ALA A 168 -21.41 6.75 -13.51
CA ALA A 168 -20.57 7.79 -12.94
C ALA A 168 -19.12 7.43 -13.26
N LYS A 169 -18.53 8.11 -14.25
CA LYS A 169 -17.08 8.24 -14.43
C LYS A 169 -16.50 8.90 -13.18
N GLY A 170 -16.23 8.08 -12.18
CA GLY A 170 -15.41 8.39 -11.01
C GLY A 170 -14.49 7.20 -10.83
N VAL A 171 -13.19 7.46 -10.68
CA VAL A 171 -12.15 6.48 -10.40
C VAL A 171 -12.74 5.37 -9.53
N ASN A 172 -12.83 4.16 -10.07
CA ASN A 172 -13.60 3.08 -9.46
C ASN A 172 -12.85 2.55 -8.22
N TYR A 173 -12.95 3.28 -7.12
CA TYR A 173 -12.47 2.89 -5.80
C TYR A 173 -13.15 1.60 -5.31
N LEU A 174 -14.19 1.08 -5.98
CA LEU A 174 -14.76 -0.23 -5.67
C LEU A 174 -13.96 -1.38 -6.31
N ALA A 175 -13.34 -1.16 -7.48
CA ALA A 175 -12.52 -2.15 -8.16
C ALA A 175 -11.16 -2.40 -7.46
N PHE A 176 -10.59 -1.37 -6.80
CA PHE A 176 -9.38 -1.50 -5.98
C PHE A 176 -9.65 -1.50 -4.47
N GLY A 177 -10.80 -0.97 -4.03
CA GLY A 177 -11.18 -0.94 -2.64
C GLY A 177 -11.56 -2.31 -2.11
N ILE A 178 -12.32 -3.12 -2.86
CA ILE A 178 -12.68 -4.47 -2.41
C ILE A 178 -11.45 -5.39 -2.27
N PRO A 179 -10.53 -5.50 -3.26
CA PRO A 179 -9.32 -6.29 -3.08
C PRO A 179 -8.34 -5.67 -2.07
N GLY A 180 -8.24 -4.34 -1.98
CA GLY A 180 -7.41 -3.66 -0.98
C GLY A 180 -7.91 -3.85 0.45
N LEU A 181 -9.22 -3.76 0.66
CA LEU A 181 -9.88 -3.94 1.96
C LEU A 181 -9.95 -5.44 2.33
N ALA A 182 -10.10 -6.34 1.35
CA ALA A 182 -9.93 -7.77 1.52
C ALA A 182 -8.48 -8.13 1.86
N LEU A 183 -7.49 -7.49 1.24
CA LEU A 183 -6.07 -7.67 1.56
C LEU A 183 -5.78 -7.15 2.98
N LEU A 184 -6.33 -5.99 3.37
CA LEU A 184 -6.22 -5.47 4.73
C LEU A 184 -6.94 -6.36 5.76
N LEU A 185 -8.09 -6.96 5.40
CA LEU A 185 -8.79 -7.96 6.22
C LEU A 185 -8.01 -9.27 6.32
N LEU A 186 -7.39 -9.73 5.24
CA LEU A 186 -6.55 -10.93 5.22
C LEU A 186 -5.25 -10.72 5.99
N ILE A 187 -4.61 -9.56 5.85
CA ILE A 187 -3.46 -9.14 6.66
C ILE A 187 -3.92 -8.99 8.12
N GLY A 188 -5.08 -8.40 8.37
CA GLY A 188 -5.68 -8.28 9.70
C GLY A 188 -5.94 -9.65 10.34
N LEU A 189 -6.51 -10.59 9.60
CA LEU A 189 -6.76 -11.98 10.01
C LEU A 189 -5.46 -12.78 10.17
N PHE A 190 -4.46 -12.54 9.33
CA PHE A 190 -3.13 -13.15 9.42
C PHE A 190 -2.35 -12.63 10.63
N LEU A 191 -2.41 -11.31 10.91
CA LEU A 191 -1.86 -10.69 12.11
C LEU A 191 -2.66 -11.07 13.37
N TYR A 192 -3.98 -11.25 13.25
CA TYR A 192 -4.85 -11.78 14.31
C TYR A 192 -4.56 -13.25 14.60
N SER A 193 -4.32 -14.05 13.56
CA SER A 193 -3.84 -15.44 13.65
C SER A 193 -2.43 -15.51 14.24
N GLN A 194 -1.53 -14.56 13.92
CA GLN A 194 -0.25 -14.42 14.63
C GLN A 194 -0.39 -13.97 16.09
N LYS A 195 -1.45 -13.22 16.46
CA LYS A 195 -1.80 -12.91 17.85
C LYS A 195 -2.43 -14.08 18.61
N ASN A 196 -3.07 -15.00 17.90
CA ASN A 196 -3.72 -16.21 18.43
C ASN A 196 -2.87 -17.49 18.28
N LYS A 197 -1.70 -17.45 17.65
CA LYS A 197 -0.59 -18.25 18.15
C LYS A 197 -0.42 -17.82 19.60
N PRO A 198 -0.52 -18.71 20.60
CA PRO A 198 -0.35 -18.31 21.98
C PRO A 198 1.02 -17.65 22.08
N LYS A 199 1.05 -16.31 22.12
CA LYS A 199 2.18 -15.59 22.64
C LYS A 199 2.27 -16.08 24.06
N ALA A 200 3.25 -16.93 24.33
CA ALA A 200 3.63 -17.29 25.68
C ALA A 200 3.62 -16.00 26.46
N LYS A 201 2.63 -15.87 27.36
CA LYS A 201 2.60 -14.81 28.36
C LYS A 201 4.02 -14.79 28.92
N HIS A 202 4.65 -13.62 28.96
CA HIS A 202 5.78 -13.43 29.85
C HIS A 202 5.20 -13.50 31.26
N ASP A 203 4.97 -14.72 31.74
CA ASP A 203 4.83 -15.01 33.14
C ASP A 203 6.23 -14.78 33.72
N PRO A 204 6.42 -13.86 34.67
CA PRO A 204 7.71 -13.69 35.33
C PRO A 204 8.20 -14.97 36.03
N ASN A 205 7.38 -16.02 36.11
CA ASN A 205 7.74 -17.33 36.66
C ASN A 205 8.19 -18.36 35.61
N LEU A 206 8.09 -18.07 34.31
CA LEU A 206 8.61 -18.94 33.24
C LEU A 206 10.07 -18.58 32.91
N THR A 207 10.99 -19.47 33.26
CA THR A 207 12.43 -19.35 32.95
C THR A 207 12.79 -20.31 31.81
N SER A 208 13.45 -19.81 30.77
CA SER A 208 13.93 -20.65 29.67
C SER A 208 15.26 -21.32 30.03
N ILE A 209 15.39 -22.62 29.76
CA ILE A 209 16.59 -23.43 30.02
C ILE A 209 16.92 -24.22 28.75
N GLY A 210 17.77 -23.69 27.88
CA GLY A 210 17.91 -24.24 26.53
C GLY A 210 16.56 -24.22 25.81
N ALA A 211 16.11 -25.37 25.34
CA ALA A 211 14.79 -25.59 24.73
C ALA A 211 13.69 -26.00 25.75
N TYR A 212 14.00 -26.09 27.04
CA TYR A 212 13.01 -26.29 28.10
C TYR A 212 12.40 -24.96 28.57
N GLN A 213 11.13 -24.99 28.95
CA GLN A 213 10.47 -23.93 29.72
C GLN A 213 10.21 -24.42 31.14
N PHE A 214 10.82 -23.79 32.14
CA PHE A 214 10.64 -24.12 33.54
C PHE A 214 9.71 -23.13 34.22
N ASN A 215 8.67 -23.64 34.88
CA ASN A 215 7.78 -22.84 35.72
C ASN A 215 7.94 -23.26 37.19
N LYS A 216 8.54 -22.38 38.01
CA LYS A 216 8.73 -22.69 39.44
C LYS A 216 7.40 -22.79 40.20
N LYS A 217 6.40 -22.00 39.82
CA LYS A 217 5.13 -21.91 40.55
C LYS A 217 4.27 -23.15 40.35
N SER A 218 4.18 -23.66 39.12
CA SER A 218 3.50 -24.92 38.83
C SER A 218 4.38 -26.15 39.06
N MET A 219 5.68 -25.96 39.32
CA MET A 219 6.67 -27.05 39.46
C MET A 219 6.73 -27.94 38.21
N GLU A 220 6.74 -27.31 37.03
CA GLU A 220 6.68 -28.01 35.75
C GLU A 220 7.85 -27.64 34.85
N LEU A 221 8.33 -28.61 34.08
CA LEU A 221 9.21 -28.44 32.91
C LEU A 221 8.43 -28.77 31.65
N SER A 222 8.46 -27.89 30.65
CA SER A 222 7.89 -28.16 29.34
C SER A 222 8.98 -28.28 28.28
N PHE A 223 8.91 -29.32 27.45
CA PHE A 223 9.82 -29.53 26.32
C PHE A 223 9.02 -30.01 25.11
N LYS A 224 9.08 -29.27 23.99
CA LYS A 224 8.36 -29.59 22.74
C LYS A 224 6.88 -29.94 22.92
N GLY A 225 6.22 -29.34 23.92
CA GLY A 225 4.79 -29.56 24.21
C GLY A 225 4.50 -30.64 25.25
N GLU A 226 5.48 -31.44 25.67
CA GLU A 226 5.34 -32.37 26.79
C GLU A 226 5.56 -31.66 28.11
N ILE A 227 4.75 -31.99 29.13
CA ILE A 227 4.85 -31.44 30.49
C ILE A 227 5.42 -32.52 31.41
N ILE A 228 6.46 -32.14 32.16
CA ILE A 228 7.13 -32.97 33.14
C ILE A 228 6.97 -32.32 34.50
N GLU A 229 6.22 -32.96 35.38
CA GLU A 229 6.05 -32.52 36.77
C GLU A 229 7.34 -32.75 37.58
N LEU A 230 7.66 -31.77 38.41
CA LEU A 230 8.76 -31.77 39.36
C LEU A 230 8.19 -31.78 40.78
N SER A 231 8.86 -32.48 41.68
CA SER A 231 8.63 -32.29 43.11
C SER A 231 9.12 -30.91 43.57
N SER A 232 8.62 -30.44 44.71
CA SER A 232 9.00 -29.15 45.28
C SER A 232 10.52 -28.98 45.41
N LYS A 233 11.21 -30.02 45.93
CA LYS A 233 12.67 -30.04 46.09
C LYS A 233 13.43 -30.07 44.75
N GLU A 234 12.91 -30.78 43.74
CA GLU A 234 13.50 -30.75 42.38
C GLU A 234 13.40 -29.36 41.77
N ALA A 235 12.24 -28.73 41.89
CA ALA A 235 12.01 -27.39 41.38
C ALA A 235 12.85 -26.33 42.14
N ASP A 236 13.03 -26.46 43.46
CA ASP A 236 13.90 -25.57 44.23
C ASP A 236 15.37 -25.76 43.84
N LEU A 237 15.83 -27.01 43.73
CA LEU A 237 17.20 -27.33 43.33
C LEU A 237 17.51 -26.81 41.92
N LEU A 238 16.60 -27.02 40.98
CA LEU A 238 16.75 -26.53 39.61
C LEU A 238 16.79 -25.00 39.58
N LYS A 239 15.90 -24.32 40.32
CA LYS A 239 15.93 -22.85 40.45
C LYS A 239 17.24 -22.34 41.04
N LEU A 240 17.77 -23.00 42.07
CA LEU A 240 19.05 -22.63 42.67
C LEU A 240 20.19 -22.75 41.64
N LEU A 241 20.26 -23.86 40.91
CA LEU A 241 21.28 -24.05 39.87
C LEU A 241 21.13 -23.04 38.71
N LEU A 242 19.90 -22.62 38.38
CA LEU A 242 19.64 -21.58 37.39
C LEU A 242 20.08 -20.19 37.83
N ASN A 243 19.97 -19.86 39.12
CA ASN A 243 20.48 -18.59 39.62
C ASN A 243 22.00 -18.47 39.47
N TYR A 244 22.69 -19.60 39.33
CA TYR A 244 24.14 -19.72 39.15
C TYR A 244 24.49 -20.44 37.84
N VAL A 245 23.79 -20.14 36.73
CA VAL A 245 24.13 -20.70 35.42
C VAL A 245 25.61 -20.51 35.12
N ASN A 246 26.25 -21.56 34.59
CA ASN A 246 27.66 -21.58 34.23
C ASN A 246 28.62 -21.30 35.40
N SER A 247 28.14 -21.33 36.65
CA SER A 247 28.92 -21.21 37.88
C SER A 247 28.76 -22.47 38.75
N THR A 248 29.79 -22.78 39.55
CA THR A 248 29.75 -23.94 40.45
C THR A 248 29.04 -23.55 41.74
N VAL A 249 28.03 -24.34 42.14
CA VAL A 249 27.36 -24.21 43.43
C VAL A 249 27.88 -25.30 44.37
N GLU A 250 28.38 -24.88 45.53
CA GLU A 250 28.95 -25.79 46.53
C GLU A 250 27.90 -26.74 47.11
N ARG A 251 28.31 -27.98 47.40
CA ARG A 251 27.39 -29.00 47.92
C ARG A 251 26.74 -28.58 49.24
N GLU A 252 27.52 -28.01 50.15
CA GLU A 252 27.04 -27.53 51.45
C GLU A 252 26.04 -26.39 51.29
N HIS A 253 26.28 -25.47 50.35
CA HIS A 253 25.34 -24.40 50.04
C HIS A 253 24.01 -24.96 49.51
N ILE A 254 24.05 -25.91 48.57
CA ILE A 254 22.83 -26.55 48.05
C ILE A 254 22.04 -27.24 49.17
N LEU A 255 22.72 -28.03 50.01
CA LEU A 255 22.08 -28.75 51.10
C LEU A 255 21.45 -27.78 52.11
N LYS A 256 22.17 -26.73 52.50
CA LYS A 256 21.67 -25.71 53.43
C LYS A 256 20.49 -24.93 52.86
N THR A 257 20.55 -24.51 51.60
CA THR A 257 19.48 -23.71 50.98
C THR A 257 18.20 -24.51 50.74
N ILE A 258 18.32 -25.78 50.36
CA ILE A 258 17.17 -26.59 49.95
C ILE A 258 16.63 -27.46 51.10
N TRP A 259 17.49 -27.94 52.00
CA TRP A 259 17.12 -28.81 53.13
C TRP A 259 17.31 -28.18 54.52
N GLY A 260 17.92 -27.00 54.64
CA GLY A 260 18.10 -26.33 55.93
C GLY A 260 19.01 -27.12 56.88
N ASP A 261 18.64 -27.10 58.17
CA ASP A 261 19.43 -27.72 59.25
C ASP A 261 19.36 -29.27 59.25
N GLU A 262 18.44 -29.86 58.47
CA GLU A 262 18.37 -31.33 58.27
C GLU A 262 19.44 -31.84 57.27
N GLY A 263 20.14 -30.93 56.58
CA GLY A 263 21.01 -31.25 55.44
C GLY A 263 22.27 -32.06 55.78
N SER A 264 22.76 -32.00 57.02
CA SER A 264 23.99 -32.69 57.43
C SER A 264 23.89 -34.22 57.42
N TYR A 265 22.67 -34.78 57.49
CA TYR A 265 22.42 -36.23 57.51
C TYR A 265 21.95 -36.79 56.14
N ILE A 266 21.68 -35.90 55.17
CA ILE A 266 20.93 -36.19 53.94
C ILE A 266 21.84 -36.11 52.68
N GLY A 267 23.16 -36.22 52.87
CA GLY A 267 24.14 -36.09 51.79
C GLY A 267 23.87 -36.98 50.57
N ARG A 268 23.49 -38.25 50.75
CA ARG A 268 23.21 -39.18 49.62
C ARG A 268 21.96 -38.84 48.81
N THR A 269 21.08 -37.99 49.36
CA THR A 269 19.81 -37.63 48.72
C THR A 269 20.01 -36.57 47.64
N LEU A 270 20.98 -35.66 47.79
CA LEU A 270 21.27 -34.64 46.76
C LEU A 270 21.66 -35.29 45.42
N ASP A 271 22.49 -36.34 45.44
CA ASP A 271 22.95 -37.00 44.22
C ASP A 271 21.79 -37.70 43.47
N VAL A 272 20.80 -38.19 44.22
CA VAL A 272 19.56 -38.74 43.66
C VAL A 272 18.77 -37.64 42.95
N PHE A 273 18.60 -36.47 43.58
CA PHE A 273 17.90 -35.34 42.98
C PHE A 273 18.63 -34.80 41.73
N ILE A 274 19.96 -34.73 41.76
CA ILE A 274 20.76 -34.38 40.58
C ILE A 274 20.57 -35.40 39.45
N SER A 275 20.54 -36.70 39.78
CA SER A 275 20.33 -37.77 38.80
C SER A 275 18.93 -37.70 38.17
N LYS A 276 17.91 -37.40 38.98
CA LYS A 276 16.54 -37.17 38.48
C LYS A 276 16.49 -35.96 37.55
N LEU A 277 17.04 -34.81 37.96
CA LEU A 277 17.07 -33.61 37.12
C LEU A 277 17.82 -33.83 35.80
N ARG A 278 18.94 -34.55 35.82
CA ARG A 278 19.66 -34.93 34.58
C ARG A 278 18.78 -35.71 33.62
N LYS A 279 18.04 -36.70 34.13
CA LYS A 279 17.10 -37.49 33.33
C LYS A 279 15.95 -36.62 32.79
N ARG A 280 15.42 -35.69 33.60
CA ARG A 280 14.36 -34.77 33.13
C ARG A 280 14.84 -33.82 32.03
N LEU A 281 16.13 -33.46 32.05
CA LEU A 281 16.76 -32.53 31.10
C LEU A 281 17.48 -33.22 29.93
N GLU A 282 17.41 -34.55 29.83
CA GLU A 282 18.22 -35.33 28.88
C GLU A 282 17.85 -35.10 27.41
N ALA A 283 16.63 -34.62 27.14
CA ALA A 283 16.14 -34.39 25.79
C ALA A 283 16.79 -33.18 25.11
N ASP A 284 17.44 -32.29 25.87
CA ASP A 284 18.21 -31.16 25.34
C ASP A 284 19.70 -31.30 25.63
N THR A 285 20.48 -31.55 24.58
CA THR A 285 21.93 -31.69 24.68
C THR A 285 22.66 -30.38 25.04
N SER A 286 21.99 -29.23 24.93
CA SER A 286 22.54 -27.91 25.29
C SER A 286 22.55 -27.66 26.81
N VAL A 287 21.75 -28.42 27.58
CA VAL A 287 21.61 -28.28 29.03
C VAL A 287 22.28 -29.46 29.72
N LYS A 288 23.27 -29.21 30.57
CA LYS A 288 23.95 -30.28 31.32
C LYS A 288 24.24 -29.88 32.75
N ILE A 289 23.89 -30.75 33.70
CA ILE A 289 24.36 -30.63 35.09
C ILE A 289 25.63 -31.46 35.23
N VAL A 290 26.78 -30.83 35.46
CA VAL A 290 28.07 -31.50 35.64
C VAL A 290 28.47 -31.53 37.11
N ASN A 291 29.19 -32.59 37.50
CA ASN A 291 29.80 -32.69 38.81
C ASN A 291 31.18 -32.03 38.76
N VAL A 292 31.44 -31.12 39.70
CA VAL A 292 32.75 -30.51 39.93
C VAL A 292 33.36 -31.19 41.16
N ARG A 293 34.28 -32.12 40.90
CA ARG A 293 34.84 -33.04 41.91
C ARG A 293 35.35 -32.27 43.14
N GLY A 294 34.85 -32.66 44.31
CA GLY A 294 35.26 -32.08 45.60
C GLY A 294 34.62 -30.72 45.93
N ILE A 295 33.82 -30.14 45.03
CA ILE A 295 33.25 -28.79 45.21
C ILE A 295 31.71 -28.84 45.18
N GLY A 296 31.12 -29.37 44.12
CA GLY A 296 29.66 -29.38 43.99
C GLY A 296 29.15 -29.58 42.57
N TYR A 297 28.12 -28.84 42.20
CA TYR A 297 27.41 -29.03 40.93
C TYR A 297 27.35 -27.75 40.12
N LYS A 298 27.39 -27.89 38.79
CA LYS A 298 27.34 -26.77 37.85
C LYS A 298 26.33 -27.07 36.75
N LEU A 299 25.41 -26.14 36.52
CA LEU A 299 24.54 -26.17 35.35
C LEU A 299 25.23 -25.46 34.19
N ILE A 300 25.40 -26.16 33.07
CA ILE A 300 25.98 -25.64 31.84
C ILE A 300 24.88 -25.45 30.82
N LEU A 301 24.80 -24.25 30.26
CA LEU A 301 23.99 -23.92 29.09
C LEU A 301 24.92 -23.58 27.93
N LYS A 302 24.86 -24.34 26.85
CA LYS A 302 25.53 -24.02 25.58
C LYS A 302 24.56 -23.20 24.74
N GLY A 303 24.90 -21.94 24.47
CA GLY A 303 24.14 -21.06 23.57
C GLY A 303 24.26 -21.47 22.11
#